data_AF-L1K1X3-F1
#
_entry.id   AF-L1K1X3-F1
#
_cell.length_a   1.000
_cell.length_b   1.000
_cell.length_c   1.000
_cell.angle_alpha   90.00
_cell.angle_beta   90.00
_cell.angle_gamma   90.00
#
_symmetry.space_group_name_H-M   'P 1'
#
loop_
_entity.id
_entity.type
_entity.pdbx_description
1 polymer ?
#
loop_
_entity_poly.entity_id
_entity_poly.type
_entity_poly.pdbx_seq_one_letter_code
_entity_poly.pdbx_strand_id
1 'polypeptide(L)'
;MVDSTVGDVVEGHGTHVCGIVSGNANGQADSQFLAAESGVAPDAKVVFQDAGDSSASGYLNIPADLELGVYSLARGGGAHVHSNSWGGLNNEYSIDTYHTDDFAYLHPDYLIIFAAGNDGPSYASVSEPAVAKNIISVGASAGIPENGWTSPQVELPAITDLATNVASFSSLGPTYDGRFKPDLLAPGQQVVSARSEG
;
A
#
# COMPACT_ATOMS: atom_id res chain seq x y z
N MET A 1 -1.20 -4.27 8.65
CA MET A 1 -1.30 -4.81 7.28
C MET A 1 -2.62 -5.53 7.18
N VAL A 2 -3.38 -5.30 6.11
CA VAL A 2 -4.71 -5.90 5.90
C VAL A 2 -4.69 -6.77 4.64
N ASP A 3 -5.14 -8.02 4.71
CA ASP A 3 -5.11 -9.02 3.62
C ASP A 3 -6.36 -9.91 3.57
N SER A 4 -6.50 -10.79 2.57
CA SER A 4 -7.59 -11.76 2.46
C SER A 4 -7.22 -13.25 2.53
N THR A 5 -7.74 -13.96 3.53
CA THR A 5 -7.50 -15.41 3.78
C THR A 5 -7.83 -16.37 2.62
N VAL A 6 -8.81 -16.10 1.76
CA VAL A 6 -9.24 -17.03 0.69
C VAL A 6 -8.76 -16.59 -0.71
N GLY A 7 -8.31 -15.35 -0.85
CA GLY A 7 -7.64 -14.85 -2.06
C GLY A 7 -6.17 -15.26 -2.16
N ASP A 8 -5.59 -15.86 -1.11
CA ASP A 8 -4.16 -16.16 -1.00
C ASP A 8 -3.63 -17.14 -2.06
N VAL A 9 -4.49 -18.02 -2.60
CA VAL A 9 -4.13 -18.98 -3.65
C VAL A 9 -4.05 -18.33 -5.04
N VAL A 10 -4.61 -17.12 -5.23
CA VAL A 10 -4.79 -16.49 -6.55
C VAL A 10 -4.18 -15.08 -6.64
N GLU A 11 -4.19 -14.29 -5.56
CA GLU A 11 -3.71 -12.89 -5.56
C GLU A 11 -2.46 -12.66 -4.69
N GLY A 12 -2.31 -13.35 -3.54
CA GLY A 12 -1.13 -13.25 -2.67
C GLY A 12 -0.77 -11.81 -2.25
N HIS A 13 -1.75 -10.90 -2.27
CA HIS A 13 -1.53 -9.46 -2.19
C HIS A 13 -0.92 -9.07 -0.84
N GLY A 14 -1.52 -9.44 0.29
CA GLY A 14 -0.97 -9.08 1.59
C GLY A 14 0.40 -9.70 1.86
N THR A 15 0.66 -10.92 1.38
CA THR A 15 2.00 -11.52 1.41
C THR A 15 3.02 -10.68 0.63
N HIS A 16 2.68 -10.27 -0.60
CA HIS A 16 3.54 -9.41 -1.43
C HIS A 16 3.79 -8.05 -0.76
N VAL A 17 2.74 -7.38 -0.28
CA VAL A 17 2.90 -6.08 0.40
C VAL A 17 3.69 -6.22 1.71
N CYS A 18 3.46 -7.28 2.49
CA CYS A 18 4.19 -7.53 3.75
C CYS A 18 5.68 -7.77 3.48
N GLY A 19 5.99 -8.50 2.40
CA GLY A 19 7.35 -8.70 1.92
C GLY A 19 8.07 -7.39 1.57
N ILE A 20 7.37 -6.43 0.94
CA ILE A 20 7.95 -5.11 0.62
C ILE A 20 8.32 -4.36 1.90
N VAL A 21 7.50 -4.45 2.94
CA VAL A 21 7.72 -3.73 4.19
C VAL A 21 8.87 -4.34 4.99
N SER A 22 8.82 -5.65 5.25
CA SER A 22 9.72 -6.30 6.21
C SER A 22 10.11 -7.74 5.84
N GLY A 23 10.00 -8.11 4.56
CA GLY A 23 10.51 -9.39 4.09
C GLY A 23 12.02 -9.50 4.33
N ASN A 24 12.48 -10.64 4.83
CA ASN A 24 13.90 -10.87 5.07
C ASN A 24 14.38 -12.05 4.23
N ALA A 25 15.04 -11.75 3.11
CA ALA A 25 15.53 -12.74 2.17
C ALA A 25 16.96 -13.24 2.52
N ASN A 26 17.54 -12.79 3.63
CA ASN A 26 18.87 -13.20 4.04
C ASN A 26 18.93 -14.71 4.29
N GLY A 27 19.90 -15.39 3.67
CA GLY A 27 20.10 -16.83 3.83
C GLY A 27 19.16 -17.70 3.01
N GLN A 28 18.32 -17.13 2.13
CA GLN A 28 17.60 -17.91 1.11
C GLN A 28 18.61 -18.47 0.10
N ALA A 29 18.55 -19.79 -0.12
CA ALA A 29 19.56 -20.56 -0.83
C ALA A 29 19.57 -20.32 -2.36
N ASP A 30 18.55 -19.68 -2.91
CA ASP A 30 18.37 -19.55 -4.35
C ASP A 30 18.70 -18.13 -4.84
N SER A 31 19.96 -18.00 -5.26
CA SER A 31 20.54 -16.91 -6.05
C SER A 31 20.79 -15.55 -5.35
N GLN A 32 21.91 -14.94 -5.74
CA GLN A 32 22.31 -13.57 -5.37
C GLN A 32 21.26 -12.50 -5.72
N PHE A 33 20.25 -12.85 -6.54
CA PHE A 33 19.13 -11.98 -6.87
C PHE A 33 18.19 -11.79 -5.68
N LEU A 34 17.83 -12.84 -4.94
CA LEU A 34 16.84 -12.73 -3.86
C LEU A 34 17.37 -12.03 -2.61
N ALA A 35 18.68 -12.08 -2.34
CA ALA A 35 19.26 -11.37 -1.20
C ALA A 35 19.08 -9.84 -1.28
N ALA A 36 18.97 -9.29 -2.49
CA ALA A 36 18.68 -7.88 -2.74
C ALA A 36 17.18 -7.54 -2.59
N GLU A 37 16.29 -8.54 -2.53
CA GLU A 37 14.84 -8.38 -2.47
C GLU A 37 14.30 -8.38 -1.02
N SER A 38 15.13 -7.98 -0.06
CA SER A 38 14.65 -7.75 1.31
C SER A 38 13.74 -6.51 1.32
N GLY A 39 12.71 -6.55 2.16
CA GLY A 39 11.84 -5.41 2.40
C GLY A 39 12.61 -4.22 2.99
N VAL A 40 11.97 -3.06 3.00
CA VAL A 40 12.58 -1.79 3.43
C VAL A 40 13.09 -1.85 4.88
N ALA A 41 12.42 -2.61 5.74
CA ALA A 41 12.78 -2.79 7.14
C ALA A 41 12.78 -4.29 7.52
N PRO A 42 13.81 -5.07 7.12
CA PRO A 42 13.80 -6.53 7.22
C PRO A 42 13.92 -7.08 8.65
N ASP A 43 14.28 -6.22 9.62
CA ASP A 43 14.34 -6.56 11.04
C ASP A 43 13.10 -6.08 11.82
N ALA A 44 12.15 -5.42 11.15
CA ALA A 44 10.90 -4.98 11.78
C ALA A 44 9.99 -6.17 12.09
N LYS A 45 9.17 -6.02 13.14
CA LYS A 45 8.13 -6.99 13.49
C LYS A 45 6.81 -6.60 12.83
N VAL A 46 6.03 -7.60 12.45
CA VAL A 46 4.75 -7.40 11.77
C VAL A 46 3.58 -7.74 12.69
N VAL A 47 2.64 -6.81 12.80
CA VAL A 47 1.26 -7.12 13.17
C VAL A 47 0.46 -7.21 11.88
N PHE A 48 -0.12 -8.38 11.64
CA PHE A 48 -0.90 -8.68 10.44
C PHE A 48 -2.36 -8.87 10.82
N GLN A 49 -3.26 -8.20 10.11
CA GLN A 49 -4.69 -8.30 10.26
C GLN A 49 -5.23 -8.84 8.94
N ASP A 50 -6.03 -9.89 8.99
CA ASP A 50 -6.71 -10.38 7.80
C ASP A 50 -8.10 -9.76 7.78
N ALA A 51 -8.43 -9.03 6.72
CA ALA A 51 -9.77 -8.56 6.45
C ALA A 51 -10.29 -9.05 5.10
N GLY A 52 -9.87 -10.21 4.62
CA GLY A 52 -10.48 -10.80 3.45
C GLY A 52 -11.88 -11.23 3.71
N ASP A 53 -12.72 -11.09 2.71
CA ASP A 53 -13.83 -12.01 2.63
C ASP A 53 -13.31 -13.42 2.27
N SER A 54 -13.99 -14.42 2.83
CA SER A 54 -13.83 -15.83 2.51
C SER A 54 -14.27 -16.22 1.10
N SER A 55 -14.74 -15.25 0.31
CA SER A 55 -15.06 -15.43 -1.09
C SER A 55 -13.85 -15.06 -1.96
N ALA A 56 -13.66 -15.76 -3.09
CA ALA A 56 -12.61 -15.44 -4.07
C ALA A 56 -12.94 -14.15 -4.89
N SER A 57 -13.58 -13.17 -4.25
CA SER A 57 -14.12 -11.96 -4.88
C SER A 57 -13.15 -10.77 -4.84
N GLY A 58 -12.09 -10.85 -4.03
CA GLY A 58 -11.16 -9.74 -3.78
C GLY A 58 -11.73 -8.64 -2.87
N TYR A 59 -12.93 -8.82 -2.30
CA TYR A 59 -13.49 -7.86 -1.35
C TYR A 59 -12.89 -8.01 0.05
N LEU A 60 -12.82 -6.88 0.75
CA LEU A 60 -12.39 -6.82 2.13
C LEU A 60 -13.59 -6.65 3.08
N ASN A 61 -13.59 -7.42 4.16
CA ASN A 61 -14.48 -7.28 5.30
C ASN A 61 -13.87 -6.33 6.34
N ILE A 62 -13.84 -5.05 5.99
CA ILE A 62 -13.30 -3.99 6.86
C ILE A 62 -14.34 -3.62 7.94
N PRO A 63 -13.96 -3.55 9.22
CA PRO A 63 -14.84 -3.04 10.26
C PRO A 63 -15.35 -1.63 9.96
N ALA A 64 -16.65 -1.38 10.17
CA ALA A 64 -17.25 -0.05 9.94
C ALA A 64 -16.67 1.06 10.83
N ASP A 65 -16.02 0.69 11.94
CA ASP A 65 -15.26 1.58 12.80
C ASP A 65 -13.78 1.20 12.69
N LEU A 66 -13.03 2.00 11.93
CA LEU A 66 -11.60 1.77 11.71
C LEU A 66 -10.77 2.05 12.97
N GLU A 67 -11.21 2.96 13.83
CA GLU A 67 -10.51 3.28 15.08
C GLU A 67 -10.48 2.07 16.00
N LEU A 68 -11.64 1.46 16.27
CA LEU A 68 -11.73 0.31 17.18
C LEU A 68 -11.34 -1.00 16.49
N GLY A 69 -11.79 -1.19 15.25
CA GLY A 69 -11.68 -2.46 14.53
C GLY A 69 -10.36 -2.68 13.82
N VAL A 70 -9.60 -1.62 13.54
CA VAL A 70 -8.33 -1.72 12.78
C VAL A 70 -7.17 -1.16 13.60
N TYR A 71 -7.19 0.15 13.89
CA TYR A 71 -6.00 0.83 14.44
C TYR A 71 -5.73 0.50 15.91
N SER A 72 -6.76 0.48 16.76
CA SER A 72 -6.63 0.15 18.18
C SER A 72 -6.09 -1.27 18.39
N LEU A 73 -6.54 -2.23 17.58
CA LEU A 73 -6.06 -3.62 17.64
C LEU A 73 -4.58 -3.72 17.25
N ALA A 74 -4.20 -3.12 16.12
CA ALA A 74 -2.81 -3.14 15.65
C ALA A 74 -1.87 -2.43 16.63
N ARG A 75 -2.28 -1.27 17.16
CA ARG A 75 -1.52 -0.53 18.18
C ARG A 75 -1.41 -1.32 19.49
N GLY A 76 -2.48 -2.00 19.90
CA GLY A 76 -2.48 -2.92 21.05
C GLY A 76 -1.51 -4.10 20.87
N GLY A 77 -1.27 -4.53 19.63
CA GLY A 77 -0.23 -5.48 19.24
C GLY A 77 1.20 -4.90 19.23
N GLY A 78 1.38 -3.61 19.54
CA GLY A 78 2.67 -2.93 19.58
C GLY A 78 3.09 -2.27 18.26
N ALA A 79 2.20 -2.16 17.28
CA ALA A 79 2.50 -1.43 16.04
C ALA A 79 2.56 0.08 16.30
N HIS A 80 3.50 0.76 15.63
CA HIS A 80 3.59 2.23 15.56
C HIS A 80 3.46 2.77 14.13
N VAL A 81 3.44 1.88 13.15
CA VAL A 81 3.22 2.18 11.73
C VAL A 81 2.15 1.23 11.22
N HIS A 82 1.13 1.77 10.55
CA HIS A 82 0.05 1.01 9.95
C HIS A 82 -0.04 1.30 8.46
N SER A 83 0.35 0.32 7.64
CA SER A 83 0.27 0.41 6.18
C SER A 83 -0.99 -0.29 5.66
N ASN A 84 -1.69 0.38 4.74
CA ASN A 84 -2.96 -0.04 4.14
C ASN A 84 -2.89 0.09 2.62
N SER A 85 -2.84 -1.05 1.93
CA SER A 85 -2.87 -1.11 0.46
C SER A 85 -4.27 -1.50 -0.03
N TRP A 86 -5.27 -0.73 0.40
CA TRP A 86 -6.68 -0.89 0.04
C TRP A 86 -7.39 0.46 0.13
N GLY A 87 -8.57 0.57 -0.47
CA GLY A 87 -9.38 1.78 -0.43
C GLY A 87 -10.77 1.56 -1.01
N GLY A 88 -11.64 2.55 -0.80
CA GLY A 88 -12.95 2.63 -1.43
C GLY A 88 -12.88 3.19 -2.85
N LEU A 89 -14.03 3.63 -3.37
CA LEU A 89 -14.16 4.11 -4.75
C LEU A 89 -14.38 5.63 -4.84
N ASN A 90 -14.51 6.32 -3.71
CA ASN A 90 -14.86 7.74 -3.67
C ASN A 90 -13.65 8.62 -3.35
N ASN A 91 -13.64 9.83 -3.88
CA ASN A 91 -12.61 10.86 -3.64
C ASN A 91 -13.02 11.87 -2.54
N GLU A 92 -14.07 11.55 -1.80
CA GLU A 92 -14.69 12.41 -0.79
C GLU A 92 -14.22 12.07 0.64
N TYR A 93 -14.35 13.04 1.54
CA TYR A 93 -14.06 12.84 2.96
C TYR A 93 -15.22 12.10 3.63
N SER A 94 -15.07 10.79 3.77
CA SER A 94 -16.08 9.89 4.31
C SER A 94 -15.99 9.68 5.83
N ILE A 95 -16.86 8.83 6.37
CA ILE A 95 -16.79 8.39 7.76
C ILE A 95 -15.52 7.57 8.06
N ASP A 96 -15.06 6.74 7.13
CA ASP A 96 -13.81 5.98 7.27
C ASP A 96 -12.59 6.91 7.27
N THR A 97 -12.65 7.94 6.42
CA THR A 97 -11.64 9.01 6.40
C THR A 97 -11.64 9.78 7.72
N TYR A 98 -12.82 10.07 8.28
CA TYR A 98 -12.96 10.70 9.59
C TYR A 98 -12.33 9.86 10.72
N HIS A 99 -12.68 8.57 10.83
CA HIS A 99 -12.10 7.68 11.85
C HIS A 99 -10.57 7.58 11.72
N THR A 100 -10.07 7.55 10.48
CA THR A 100 -8.64 7.54 10.20
C THR A 100 -7.93 8.81 10.66
N ASP A 101 -8.53 9.96 10.38
CA ASP A 101 -7.98 11.26 10.80
C ASP A 101 -8.03 11.47 12.31
N ASP A 102 -9.15 11.08 12.95
CA ASP A 102 -9.34 11.24 14.39
C ASP A 102 -8.33 10.37 15.16
N PHE A 103 -8.16 9.11 14.74
CA PHE A 103 -7.15 8.24 15.32
C PHE A 103 -5.72 8.79 15.16
N ALA A 104 -5.34 9.20 13.94
CA ALA A 104 -4.02 9.76 13.71
C ALA A 104 -3.78 11.06 14.50
N TYR A 105 -4.82 11.88 14.68
CA TYR A 105 -4.75 13.11 15.47
C TYR A 105 -4.55 12.83 16.96
N LEU A 106 -5.28 11.86 17.51
CA LEU A 106 -5.21 11.49 18.93
C LEU A 106 -3.94 10.68 19.27
N HIS A 107 -3.30 10.08 18.28
CA HIS A 107 -2.11 9.24 18.42
C HIS A 107 -0.94 9.72 17.56
N PRO A 108 -0.27 10.83 17.90
CA PRO A 108 0.83 11.38 17.11
C PRO A 108 2.08 10.47 17.05
N ASP A 109 2.13 9.43 17.89
CA ASP A 109 3.14 8.36 17.90
C ASP A 109 2.80 7.19 16.95
N TYR A 110 1.71 7.30 16.18
CA TYR A 110 1.18 6.25 15.32
C TYR A 110 1.03 6.74 13.88
N LEU A 111 1.87 6.23 12.98
CA LEU A 111 1.86 6.62 11.57
C LEU A 111 0.91 5.74 10.78
N ILE A 112 -0.11 6.33 10.16
CA ILE A 112 -1.00 5.65 9.21
C ILE A 112 -0.58 5.99 7.78
N ILE A 113 -0.54 4.97 6.93
CA ILE A 113 -0.18 5.07 5.51
C ILE A 113 -1.28 4.39 4.69
N PHE A 114 -1.72 5.05 3.61
CA PHE A 114 -2.68 4.51 2.65
C PHE A 114 -2.17 4.61 1.21
N ALA A 115 -2.44 3.60 0.40
CA ALA A 115 -2.28 3.69 -1.05
C ALA A 115 -3.26 4.72 -1.63
N ALA A 116 -2.83 5.52 -2.60
CA ALA A 116 -3.66 6.55 -3.21
C ALA A 116 -4.83 5.99 -4.04
N GLY A 117 -4.70 4.76 -4.54
CA GLY A 117 -5.62 4.14 -5.49
C GLY A 117 -4.99 3.92 -6.86
N ASN A 118 -5.69 3.15 -7.70
CA ASN A 118 -5.26 2.70 -9.01
C ASN A 118 -6.18 3.21 -10.15
N ASP A 119 -6.91 4.31 -9.93
CA ASP A 119 -7.91 4.87 -10.86
C ASP A 119 -7.37 6.03 -11.71
N GLY A 120 -6.04 6.15 -11.79
CA GLY A 120 -5.35 7.04 -12.72
C GLY A 120 -5.58 6.67 -14.19
N PRO A 121 -5.18 7.52 -15.14
CA PRO A 121 -4.44 8.77 -14.97
C PRO A 121 -5.36 9.99 -14.79
N SER A 122 -6.67 9.79 -14.64
CA SER A 122 -7.62 10.88 -14.42
C SER A 122 -7.33 11.58 -13.09
N TYR A 123 -7.43 12.91 -13.08
CA TYR A 123 -7.38 13.69 -11.83
C TYR A 123 -8.61 13.41 -10.96
N ALA A 124 -8.50 13.76 -9.68
CA ALA A 124 -9.54 13.53 -8.67
C ALA A 124 -9.92 12.05 -8.49
N SER A 125 -8.91 11.18 -8.54
CA SER A 125 -9.06 9.72 -8.45
C SER A 125 -8.46 9.12 -7.18
N VAL A 126 -7.94 9.94 -6.25
CA VAL A 126 -7.47 9.43 -4.95
C VAL A 126 -8.64 8.86 -4.16
N SER A 127 -8.56 7.61 -3.71
CA SER A 127 -9.65 6.98 -2.98
C SER A 127 -9.61 7.25 -1.48
N GLU A 128 -10.78 7.22 -0.85
CA GLU A 128 -10.88 7.05 0.60
C GLU A 128 -10.28 5.72 1.06
N PRO A 129 -9.71 5.61 2.27
CA PRO A 129 -9.43 6.69 3.23
C PRO A 129 -8.17 7.52 2.92
N ALA A 130 -7.49 7.31 1.79
CA ALA A 130 -6.23 7.99 1.46
C ALA A 130 -6.36 9.52 1.31
N VAL A 131 -7.59 10.03 1.20
CA VAL A 131 -7.90 11.46 1.25
C VAL A 131 -7.86 12.06 2.67
N ALA A 132 -7.56 11.28 3.72
CA ALA A 132 -7.40 11.75 5.09
C ALA A 132 -6.27 12.79 5.22
N LYS A 133 -6.43 13.76 6.14
CA LYS A 133 -5.53 14.90 6.32
C LYS A 133 -4.27 14.55 7.11
N ASN A 134 -4.38 13.66 8.10
CA ASN A 134 -3.36 13.41 9.12
C ASN A 134 -2.53 12.15 8.83
N ILE A 135 -2.59 11.63 7.60
CA ILE A 135 -1.93 10.38 7.19
C ILE A 135 -1.06 10.61 5.95
N ILE A 136 -0.20 9.63 5.64
CA ILE A 136 0.58 9.62 4.40
C ILE A 136 -0.14 8.79 3.34
N SER A 137 -0.58 9.45 2.28
CA SER A 137 -1.09 8.85 1.05
C SER A 137 0.05 8.69 0.05
N VAL A 138 0.19 7.49 -0.50
CA VAL A 138 1.30 7.11 -1.38
C VAL A 138 0.77 6.74 -2.76
N GLY A 139 1.20 7.48 -3.79
CA GLY A 139 1.01 7.11 -5.18
C GLY A 139 2.16 6.26 -5.72
N ALA A 140 1.97 5.68 -6.90
CA ALA A 140 2.94 4.81 -7.55
C ALA A 140 3.77 5.58 -8.60
N SER A 141 5.09 5.47 -8.50
CA SER A 141 6.01 5.77 -9.60
C SER A 141 6.39 4.49 -10.35
N ALA A 142 6.90 4.64 -11.57
CA ALA A 142 7.59 3.54 -12.22
C ALA A 142 8.80 3.15 -11.34
N GLY A 143 9.06 1.85 -11.26
CA GLY A 143 10.32 1.37 -10.68
C GLY A 143 11.48 1.74 -11.59
N ILE A 144 12.58 2.21 -11.01
CA ILE A 144 13.87 2.16 -11.70
C ILE A 144 14.36 0.73 -11.48
N PRO A 145 14.48 -0.14 -12.50
CA PRO A 145 15.09 -1.44 -12.29
C PRO A 145 16.57 -1.23 -11.94
N GLU A 146 16.92 -1.32 -10.65
CA GLU A 146 18.32 -1.20 -10.17
C GLU A 146 19.25 -2.22 -10.86
N ASN A 147 18.69 -3.30 -11.39
CA ASN A 147 19.41 -4.41 -12.02
C ASN A 147 19.26 -4.48 -13.55
N GLY A 148 18.70 -3.44 -14.19
CA GLY A 148 18.49 -3.44 -15.65
C GLY A 148 17.47 -4.48 -16.15
N TRP A 149 16.71 -5.11 -15.24
CA TRP A 149 15.61 -5.98 -15.59
C TRP A 149 14.39 -5.15 -16.00
N THR A 150 14.31 -4.81 -17.28
CA THR A 150 13.04 -4.42 -17.89
C THR A 150 12.30 -5.71 -18.24
N SER A 151 11.08 -5.90 -17.73
CA SER A 151 10.20 -6.93 -18.28
C SER A 151 10.20 -6.80 -19.82
N PRO A 152 10.45 -7.87 -20.60
CA PRO A 152 10.54 -7.81 -22.06
C PRO A 152 9.22 -7.42 -22.75
N GLN A 153 8.16 -7.14 -21.98
CA GLN A 153 6.82 -6.82 -22.46
C GLN A 153 6.47 -5.33 -22.43
N VAL A 154 7.30 -4.45 -21.84
CA VAL A 154 7.03 -3.01 -21.81
C VAL A 154 8.34 -2.23 -21.97
N GLU A 155 8.52 -1.54 -23.10
CA GLU A 155 9.51 -0.47 -23.21
C GLU A 155 9.12 0.62 -22.20
N LEU A 156 9.82 0.68 -21.06
CA LEU A 156 9.70 1.81 -20.15
C LEU A 156 10.46 2.99 -20.79
N PRO A 157 9.81 4.15 -21.03
CA PRO A 157 10.50 5.28 -21.62
C PRO A 157 11.70 5.67 -20.76
N ALA A 158 12.79 6.09 -21.40
CA ALA A 158 13.99 6.55 -20.72
C ALA A 158 13.63 7.62 -19.68
N ILE A 159 13.96 7.31 -18.42
CA ILE A 159 13.61 8.09 -17.24
C ILE A 159 14.35 9.42 -17.31
N THR A 160 13.65 10.49 -17.68
CA THR A 160 14.24 11.82 -17.91
C THR A 160 13.63 12.91 -17.03
N ASP A 161 12.48 12.65 -16.39
CA ASP A 161 11.79 13.58 -15.48
C ASP A 161 10.93 12.82 -14.44
N LEU A 162 10.88 13.30 -13.20
CA LEU A 162 10.01 12.82 -12.12
C LEU A 162 8.52 12.91 -12.52
N ALA A 163 8.15 13.91 -13.34
CA ALA A 163 6.79 14.04 -13.88
C ALA A 163 6.44 12.95 -14.93
N THR A 164 7.44 12.37 -15.60
CA THR A 164 7.27 11.21 -16.50
C THR A 164 7.36 9.87 -15.78
N ASN A 165 7.63 9.88 -14.48
CA ASN A 165 7.84 8.67 -13.69
C ASN A 165 6.61 8.27 -12.85
N VAL A 166 5.47 8.94 -12.97
CA VAL A 166 4.23 8.49 -12.30
C VAL A 166 3.66 7.30 -13.07
N ALA A 167 3.35 6.20 -12.37
CA ALA A 167 2.72 5.05 -13.00
C ALA A 167 1.33 5.47 -13.54
N SER A 168 0.98 5.06 -14.76
CA SER A 168 -0.24 5.53 -15.43
C SER A 168 -1.53 5.22 -14.66
N PHE A 169 -1.53 4.15 -13.87
CA PHE A 169 -2.64 3.75 -13.02
C PHE A 169 -2.69 4.51 -11.69
N SER A 170 -1.60 5.16 -11.25
CA SER A 170 -1.57 5.82 -9.94
C SER A 170 -2.66 6.88 -9.86
N SER A 171 -3.52 6.79 -8.86
CA SER A 171 -4.52 7.81 -8.60
C SER A 171 -3.86 9.16 -8.33
N LEU A 172 -4.50 10.22 -8.85
CA LEU A 172 -4.02 11.60 -8.82
C LEU A 172 -5.07 12.49 -8.16
N GLY A 173 -4.60 13.46 -7.38
CA GLY A 173 -5.46 14.48 -6.79
C GLY A 173 -6.07 15.43 -7.84
N PRO A 174 -6.71 16.52 -7.39
CA PRO A 174 -6.92 16.87 -5.98
C PRO A 174 -7.91 15.93 -5.29
N THR A 175 -8.09 16.09 -3.98
CA THR A 175 -9.29 15.56 -3.31
C THR A 175 -10.54 16.34 -3.76
N TYR A 176 -11.73 15.84 -3.41
CA TYR A 176 -12.99 16.50 -3.77
C TYR A 176 -13.06 17.95 -3.29
N ASP A 177 -12.49 18.23 -2.11
CA ASP A 177 -12.40 19.56 -1.49
C ASP A 177 -11.16 20.37 -1.90
N GLY A 178 -10.39 19.91 -2.90
CA GLY A 178 -9.29 20.66 -3.51
C GLY A 178 -7.93 20.53 -2.82
N ARG A 179 -7.77 19.63 -1.83
CA ARG A 179 -6.47 19.38 -1.19
C ARG A 179 -5.56 18.58 -2.10
N PHE A 180 -4.24 18.75 -1.91
CA PHE A 180 -3.24 17.97 -2.61
C PHE A 180 -3.12 16.58 -1.98
N LYS A 181 -3.33 15.55 -2.80
CA LYS A 181 -3.05 14.13 -2.55
C LYS A 181 -2.62 13.47 -3.89
N PRO A 182 -1.85 12.37 -3.89
CA PRO A 182 -1.15 11.79 -2.74
C PRO A 182 -0.09 12.73 -2.17
N ASP A 183 0.43 12.43 -0.97
CA ASP A 183 1.45 13.27 -0.31
C ASP A 183 2.84 13.01 -0.90
N LEU A 184 3.11 11.78 -1.33
CA LEU A 184 4.37 11.38 -1.97
C LEU A 184 4.16 10.24 -2.97
N LEU A 185 5.21 9.96 -3.74
CA LEU A 185 5.28 8.81 -4.64
C LEU A 185 6.39 7.86 -4.18
N ALA A 186 6.18 6.56 -4.40
CA ALA A 186 7.19 5.52 -4.23
C ALA A 186 7.14 4.55 -5.41
N PRO A 187 8.22 3.78 -5.68
CA PRO A 187 8.19 2.72 -6.69
C PRO A 187 7.04 1.74 -6.43
N GLY A 188 6.09 1.68 -7.37
CA GLY A 188 4.88 0.84 -7.25
C GLY A 188 4.57 0.01 -8.50
N GLN A 189 5.30 0.23 -9.58
CA GLN A 189 5.17 -0.56 -10.81
C GLN A 189 6.24 -1.67 -10.84
N GLN A 190 5.80 -2.92 -11.03
CA GLN A 190 6.67 -4.11 -11.18
C GLN A 190 7.62 -4.34 -9.99
N VAL A 191 7.12 -4.17 -8.76
CA VAL A 191 7.88 -4.45 -7.54
C VAL A 191 7.98 -5.96 -7.30
N VAL A 192 9.20 -6.46 -7.12
CA VAL A 192 9.47 -7.85 -6.71
C VAL A 192 9.35 -7.95 -5.20
N SER A 193 8.70 -9.00 -4.71
CA SER A 193 8.51 -9.26 -3.28
C SER A 193 8.13 -10.73 -3.04
N ALA A 194 7.83 -11.06 -1.78
CA ALA A 194 7.35 -12.36 -1.36
C ALA A 194 6.12 -12.82 -2.16
N ARG A 195 6.09 -14.11 -2.47
CA ARG A 195 4.98 -14.79 -3.14
C ARG A 195 4.32 -15.73 -2.13
N SER A 196 2.98 -15.70 -2.05
CA SER A 196 2.21 -16.65 -1.23
C SER A 196 2.28 -18.06 -1.82
N GLU A 197 2.45 -19.07 -0.96
CA GLU A 197 2.53 -20.49 -1.37
C GLU A 197 1.23 -21.28 -1.14
N GLY A 198 0.20 -20.65 -0.52
CA GLY A 198 -1.10 -21.27 -0.24
C GLY A 198 -1.15 -22.15 1.00
#